data_AF-A0A4Z2EAK8-F1
#
_entry.id   AF-A0A4Z2EAK8-F1
#
_cell.length_a   1.000
_cell.length_b   1.000
_cell.length_c   1.000
_cell.angle_alpha   90.00
_cell.angle_beta   90.00
_cell.angle_gamma   90.00
#
_symmetry.space_group_name_H-M   'P 1'
#
loop_
_entity.id
_entity.type
_entity.pdbx_description
1 polymer ?
#
loop_
_entity_poly.entity_id
_entity_poly.type
_entity_poly.pdbx_seq_one_letter_code
_entity_poly.pdbx_strand_id
1 'polypeptide(L)'
;MMKLLVRTAKNPVVTFEPNNATVEASSTVTAYAIQPNATLSPLFVLNMETSVSARVFVSGMRLAGAVNLNKMDLTLGTSYVGDFQVRTLNSIFQTVLKLVVIPTLNVQLAKGYPLPTLGKMNLVNTQLQVLKDYVMVGTDVQFTG
;
A
#
# COMPACT_ATOMS: atom_id res chain seq x y z
N MET A 1 3.36 21.82 18.52
CA MET A 1 3.50 21.03 17.27
C MET A 1 3.17 19.57 17.57
N MET A 2 2.72 18.81 16.57
CA MET A 2 2.40 17.39 16.72
C MET A 2 3.24 16.55 15.75
N LYS A 3 3.65 15.36 16.17
CA LYS A 3 4.32 14.35 15.34
C LYS A 3 3.46 13.08 15.30
N LEU A 4 3.24 12.55 14.11
CA LEU A 4 2.58 11.26 13.91
C LEU A 4 3.64 10.21 13.56
N LEU A 5 3.68 9.12 14.31
CA LEU A 5 4.51 7.95 14.03
C LEU A 5 3.62 6.82 13.53
N VAL A 6 3.81 6.42 12.28
CA VAL A 6 3.10 5.29 11.67
C VAL A 6 4.00 4.06 11.71
N ARG A 7 3.50 2.93 12.21
CA ARG A 7 4.23 1.66 12.24
C ARG A 7 3.34 0.55 11.72
N THR A 8 3.88 -0.31 10.87
CA THR A 8 3.15 -1.49 10.40
C THR A 8 2.95 -2.46 11.57
N ALA A 9 1.72 -2.94 11.77
CA ALA A 9 1.39 -3.87 12.85
C ALA A 9 1.73 -5.32 12.48
N LYS A 10 1.57 -5.68 11.21
CA LYS A 10 1.93 -6.98 10.61
C LYS A 10 2.31 -6.79 9.14
N ASN A 11 2.99 -7.76 8.55
CA ASN A 11 3.30 -7.70 7.12
C ASN A 11 2.00 -7.56 6.30
N PRO A 12 1.96 -6.64 5.31
CA PRO A 12 0.83 -6.55 4.40
C PRO A 12 0.61 -7.88 3.69
N VAL A 13 -0.65 -8.29 3.56
CA VAL A 13 -1.03 -9.53 2.89
C VAL A 13 -1.59 -9.18 1.52
N VAL A 14 -1.10 -9.88 0.50
CA VAL A 14 -1.62 -9.78 -0.86
C VAL A 14 -2.41 -11.05 -1.14
N THR A 15 -3.67 -10.90 -1.57
CA THR A 15 -4.53 -12.01 -1.94
C THR A 15 -4.87 -11.91 -3.43
N PHE A 16 -4.74 -13.03 -4.13
CA PHE A 16 -5.12 -13.13 -5.54
C PHE A 16 -6.36 -14.00 -5.65
N GLU A 17 -7.43 -13.39 -6.15
CA GLU A 17 -8.66 -14.05 -6.56
C GLU A 17 -8.81 -13.91 -8.08
N PRO A 18 -9.61 -14.75 -8.75
CA PRO A 18 -9.81 -14.63 -10.19
C PRO A 18 -10.20 -13.20 -10.61
N ASN A 19 -9.34 -12.57 -11.41
CA ASN A 19 -9.44 -11.18 -11.90
C ASN A 19 -9.37 -10.07 -10.82
N ASN A 20 -8.99 -10.38 -9.58
CA ASN A 20 -8.92 -9.40 -8.50
C ASN A 20 -7.69 -9.64 -7.63
N ALA A 21 -6.88 -8.60 -7.41
CA ALA A 21 -5.82 -8.63 -6.41
C ALA A 21 -6.15 -7.61 -5.32
N THR A 22 -6.05 -8.01 -4.06
CA THR A 22 -6.25 -7.12 -2.91
C THR A 22 -5.01 -7.10 -2.04
N VAL A 23 -4.72 -5.95 -1.44
CA VAL A 23 -3.69 -5.82 -0.42
C VAL A 23 -4.33 -5.28 0.85
N GLU A 24 -4.11 -5.99 1.95
CA GLU A 24 -4.57 -5.60 3.27
C GLU A 24 -3.37 -5.25 4.14
N ALA A 25 -3.40 -4.07 4.75
CA ALA A 25 -2.34 -3.59 5.62
C ALA A 25 -2.92 -3.03 6.91
N SER A 26 -2.32 -3.48 8.02
CA SER A 26 -2.65 -3.06 9.37
C SER A 26 -1.49 -2.28 9.97
N SER A 27 -1.77 -1.16 10.61
CA SER A 27 -0.75 -0.26 11.17
C SER A 27 -1.23 0.40 12.45
N THR A 28 -0.29 0.85 13.27
CA THR A 28 -0.57 1.73 14.40
C THR A 28 -0.10 3.14 14.08
N VAL A 29 -0.86 4.13 14.54
CA VAL A 29 -0.51 5.55 14.42
C VAL A 29 -0.44 6.14 15.82
N THR A 30 0.74 6.49 16.27
CA THR A 30 0.93 7.18 17.56
C THR A 30 1.08 8.67 17.33
N ALA A 31 0.23 9.46 17.99
CA ALA A 31 0.33 10.91 18.01
C ALA A 31 1.14 11.36 19.22
N TYR A 32 2.11 12.25 18.99
CA TYR A 32 2.94 12.86 20.02
C TYR A 32 2.81 14.38 19.99
N ALA A 33 2.66 15.00 21.16
CA ALA A 33 2.92 16.43 21.31
C ALA A 33 4.44 16.65 21.42
N ILE A 34 4.94 17.63 20.68
CA ILE A 34 6.33 18.10 20.79
C ILE A 34 6.36 19.23 21.82
N GLN A 35 6.98 18.96 22.97
CA GLN A 35 7.15 19.95 24.04
C GLN A 35 8.22 21.01 23.70
N PRO A 36 8.29 22.14 24.43
CA PRO A 36 9.32 23.18 24.21
C PRO A 36 10.75 22.65 24.32
N ASN A 37 10.99 21.63 25.15
CA ASN A 37 12.28 20.95 25.30
C ASN A 37 12.50 19.80 24.28
N ALA A 38 11.71 19.75 23.21
CA ALA A 38 11.70 18.71 22.17
C ALA A 38 11.29 17.29 22.63
N THR A 39 10.87 17.11 23.89
CA THR A 39 10.36 15.82 24.37
C THR A 39 9.06 15.47 23.66
N LEU A 40 8.90 14.20 23.30
CA LEU A 40 7.68 13.67 22.70
C LEU A 40 6.79 13.06 23.78
N SER A 41 5.64 13.67 24.03
CA SER A 41 4.63 13.11 24.93
C SER A 41 3.52 12.43 24.13
N PRO A 42 3.24 11.14 24.35
CA PRO A 42 2.19 10.45 23.63
C PRO A 42 0.83 11.05 24.01
N LEU A 43 -0.01 11.27 22.99
CA LEU A 43 -1.38 11.77 23.16
C LEU A 43 -2.37 10.63 23.03
N PHE A 44 -2.25 9.84 21.96
CA PHE A 44 -3.10 8.69 21.69
C PHE A 44 -2.45 7.78 20.65
N VAL A 45 -2.93 6.54 20.60
CA VAL A 45 -2.57 5.50 19.62
C VAL A 45 -3.84 5.08 18.90
N LEU A 46 -3.81 5.09 17.57
CA LEU A 46 -4.88 4.60 16.70
C LEU A 46 -4.44 3.30 16.04
N ASN A 47 -5.38 2.38 15.85
CA ASN A 47 -5.22 1.23 14.97
C ASN A 47 -5.82 1.58 13.61
N MET A 48 -5.07 1.33 12.55
CA MET A 48 -5.43 1.62 11.17
C MET A 48 -5.48 0.33 10.37
N GLU A 49 -6.64 0.05 9.79
CA GLU A 49 -6.85 -1.07 8.88
C GLU A 49 -7.14 -0.53 7.48
N THR A 50 -6.43 -1.02 6.48
CA THR A 50 -6.55 -0.54 5.09
C THR A 50 -6.65 -1.71 4.13
N SER A 51 -7.53 -1.54 3.13
CA SER A 51 -7.68 -2.46 2.01
C SER A 51 -7.56 -1.67 0.71
N VAL A 52 -6.69 -2.12 -0.18
CA VAL A 52 -6.53 -1.57 -1.53
C VAL A 52 -6.74 -2.67 -2.57
N SER A 53 -7.32 -2.31 -3.71
CA SER A 53 -7.32 -3.17 -4.89
C SER A 53 -6.04 -2.91 -5.65
N ALA A 54 -5.39 -3.97 -6.12
CA ALA A 54 -4.19 -3.92 -6.92
C ALA A 54 -4.50 -4.37 -8.35
N ARG A 55 -3.92 -3.67 -9.32
CA ARG A 55 -3.82 -4.09 -10.71
C ARG A 55 -2.36 -4.37 -11.00
N VAL A 56 -2.09 -5.53 -11.58
CA VAL A 56 -0.75 -5.95 -11.97
C VAL A 56 -0.68 -5.92 -13.50
N PHE A 57 0.43 -5.45 -14.06
CA PHE A 57 0.64 -5.35 -15.50
C PHE A 57 2.12 -5.52 -15.83
N VAL A 58 2.42 -5.83 -17.09
CA VAL A 58 3.81 -5.93 -17.58
C VAL A 58 4.19 -4.64 -18.28
N SER A 59 5.37 -4.10 -17.96
CA SER A 59 5.95 -2.92 -18.61
C SER A 59 7.39 -3.23 -19.00
N GLY A 60 7.62 -3.49 -20.29
CA GLY A 60 8.88 -4.05 -20.78
C GLY A 60 9.20 -5.39 -20.11
N MET A 61 10.39 -5.52 -19.54
CA MET A 61 10.83 -6.71 -18.80
C MET A 61 10.51 -6.65 -17.29
N ARG A 62 9.45 -5.95 -16.87
CA ARG A 62 9.14 -5.72 -15.45
C ARG A 62 7.67 -5.99 -15.16
N LEU A 63 7.41 -6.63 -14.01
CA LEU A 63 6.09 -6.75 -13.43
C LEU A 63 5.81 -5.50 -12.59
N ALA A 64 4.91 -4.66 -13.07
CA ALA A 64 4.52 -3.43 -12.43
C ALA A 64 3.13 -3.55 -11.81
N GLY A 65 2.78 -2.57 -10.98
CA GLY A 65 1.48 -2.53 -10.34
C GLY A 65 0.94 -1.12 -10.17
N ALA A 66 -0.35 -1.05 -9.88
CA ALA A 66 -1.03 0.14 -9.40
C ALA A 66 -2.10 -0.27 -8.40
N VAL A 67 -2.31 0.53 -7.38
CA VAL A 67 -3.31 0.31 -6.33
C VAL A 67 -4.35 1.41 -6.31
N ASN A 68 -5.54 1.07 -5.82
CA ASN A 68 -6.61 2.01 -5.50
C ASN A 68 -7.18 1.70 -4.11
N LEU A 69 -7.52 2.75 -3.35
CA LEU A 69 -8.05 2.58 -2.00
C LEU A 69 -9.49 2.04 -2.05
N ASN A 70 -9.71 0.87 -1.44
CA ASN A 70 -11.06 0.32 -1.25
C ASN A 70 -11.67 0.86 0.04
N LYS A 71 -11.00 0.58 1.16
CA LYS A 71 -11.48 0.91 2.50
C LYS A 71 -10.30 1.31 3.39
N MET A 72 -10.60 2.20 4.33
CA MET A 72 -9.74 2.53 5.45
C MET A 72 -10.61 2.71 6.68
N ASP A 73 -10.16 2.16 7.80
CA ASP A 73 -10.81 2.29 9.09
C ASP A 73 -9.78 2.65 10.18
N LEU A 74 -10.20 3.52 11.09
CA LEU A 74 -9.41 3.96 12.23
C LEU A 74 -10.20 3.69 13.51
N THR A 75 -9.57 2.98 14.44
CA THR A 75 -10.12 2.72 15.77
C THR A 75 -9.16 3.25 16.84
N LEU A 76 -9.71 3.61 18.01
CA LEU A 76 -8.88 4.02 19.15
C LEU A 76 -8.22 2.79 19.76
N GLY A 77 -6.89 2.81 19.88
CA GLY A 77 -6.15 1.83 20.66
C GLY A 77 -5.99 2.29 22.11
N THR A 78 -5.41 3.46 22.33
CA THR A 78 -5.18 4.01 23.68
C THR A 78 -5.21 5.53 23.63
N SER A 79 -5.77 6.19 24.66
CA SER A 79 -5.74 7.64 24.81
C SER A 79 -5.13 8.05 26.15
N TYR A 80 -4.26 9.05 26.13
CA TYR A 80 -3.68 9.70 27.31
C TYR A 80 -4.28 11.09 27.56
N VAL A 81 -5.23 11.50 26.72
CA VAL A 81 -5.86 12.84 26.75
C VAL A 81 -7.37 12.78 26.96
N GLY A 82 -7.89 11.62 27.38
CA GLY A 82 -9.32 11.37 27.54
C GLY A 82 -10.03 11.04 26.22
N ASP A 83 -11.36 11.14 26.24
CA ASP A 83 -12.19 10.73 25.12
C ASP A 83 -12.23 11.77 24.00
N PHE A 84 -12.22 11.29 22.75
CA PHE A 84 -12.36 12.14 21.57
C PHE A 84 -12.95 11.36 20.39
N GLN A 85 -13.49 12.09 19.42
CA GLN A 85 -14.12 11.48 18.24
C GLN A 85 -13.08 11.08 17.18
N VAL A 86 -12.84 9.77 17.03
CA VAL A 86 -11.93 9.21 16.02
C VAL A 86 -12.46 9.41 14.58
N ARG A 87 -13.78 9.55 14.40
CA ARG A 87 -14.42 9.69 13.08
C ARG A 87 -13.85 10.85 12.27
N THR A 88 -13.55 11.99 12.91
CA THR A 88 -12.96 13.15 12.24
C THR A 88 -11.55 12.85 11.71
N LEU A 89 -10.74 12.14 12.51
CA LEU A 89 -9.41 11.69 12.09
C LEU A 89 -9.49 10.67 10.95
N ASN A 90 -10.50 9.79 10.97
CA ASN A 90 -10.75 8.84 9.88
C ASN A 90 -10.90 9.54 8.53
N SER A 91 -11.74 10.58 8.45
CA SER A 91 -11.94 11.36 7.23
C SER A 91 -10.66 12.07 6.75
N ILE A 92 -9.88 12.62 7.69
CA ILE A 92 -8.61 13.30 7.38
C ILE A 92 -7.61 12.29 6.79
N PHE A 93 -7.37 11.17 7.47
CA PHE A 93 -6.40 10.20 6.99
C PHE A 93 -6.85 9.51 5.70
N GLN A 94 -8.14 9.26 5.53
CA GLN A 94 -8.66 8.73 4.26
C GLN A 94 -8.38 9.70 3.09
N THR A 95 -8.49 11.01 3.33
CA THR A 95 -8.16 12.05 2.35
C THR A 95 -6.66 12.05 2.03
N VAL A 96 -5.80 12.00 3.06
CA VAL A 96 -4.34 11.93 2.90
C VAL A 96 -3.93 10.68 2.12
N LEU A 97 -4.54 9.52 2.43
CA LEU A 97 -4.28 8.28 1.70
C LEU A 97 -4.64 8.42 0.22
N LYS A 98 -5.83 8.93 -0.09
CA LYS A 98 -6.30 9.07 -1.48
C LYS A 98 -5.50 10.07 -2.30
N LEU A 99 -5.17 11.24 -1.72
CA LEU A 99 -4.60 12.34 -2.47
C LEU A 99 -3.07 12.35 -2.49
N VAL A 100 -2.41 11.73 -1.51
CA VAL A 100 -0.95 11.79 -1.37
C VAL A 100 -0.32 10.40 -1.43
N VAL A 101 -0.77 9.49 -0.58
CA VAL A 101 -0.10 8.19 -0.42
C VAL A 101 -0.33 7.27 -1.63
N ILE A 102 -1.58 7.09 -2.08
CA ILE A 102 -1.90 6.22 -3.22
C ILE A 102 -1.20 6.69 -4.51
N PRO A 103 -1.21 7.98 -4.90
CA PRO A 103 -0.45 8.45 -6.06
C PRO A 103 1.04 8.18 -5.93
N THR A 104 1.63 8.46 -4.76
CA THR A 104 3.06 8.24 -4.51
C THR A 104 3.43 6.76 -4.59
N LEU A 105 2.59 5.88 -4.03
CA LEU A 105 2.76 4.43 -4.13
C LEU A 105 2.68 3.95 -5.57
N ASN A 106 1.72 4.46 -6.35
CA ASN A 106 1.57 4.09 -7.76
C ASN A 106 2.77 4.49 -8.61
N VAL A 107 3.44 5.62 -8.32
CA VAL A 107 4.70 5.99 -8.98
C VAL A 107 5.79 4.96 -8.68
N GLN A 108 5.88 4.45 -7.44
CA GLN A 108 6.87 3.42 -7.10
C GLN A 108 6.51 2.06 -7.69
N LEU A 109 5.25 1.64 -7.61
CA LEU A 109 4.77 0.37 -8.16
C LEU A 109 4.88 0.31 -9.69
N ALA A 110 4.70 1.45 -10.38
CA ALA A 110 4.87 1.56 -11.83
C ALA A 110 6.31 1.32 -12.28
N LYS A 111 7.31 1.55 -11.42
CA LYS A 111 8.70 1.16 -11.71
C LYS A 111 8.84 -0.36 -11.86
N GLY A 112 7.97 -1.12 -11.20
CA GLY A 112 7.90 -2.57 -11.28
C GLY A 112 9.13 -3.32 -10.74
N TYR A 113 9.02 -4.63 -10.73
CA TYR A 113 10.06 -5.57 -10.35
C TYR A 113 10.53 -6.36 -11.58
N PRO A 114 11.83 -6.59 -11.78
CA PRO A 114 12.33 -7.26 -12.98
C PRO A 114 11.78 -8.69 -13.09
N LEU A 115 11.32 -9.05 -14.28
CA LEU A 115 10.99 -10.43 -14.62
C LEU A 115 12.28 -11.21 -14.91
N PRO A 116 12.29 -12.54 -14.67
CA PRO A 116 13.44 -13.37 -14.98
C PRO A 116 13.75 -13.34 -16.49
N THR A 117 15.03 -13.35 -16.83
CA THR A 117 15.51 -13.24 -18.22
C THR A 117 16.48 -14.35 -18.58
N LEU A 118 16.42 -14.79 -19.84
CA LEU A 118 17.32 -15.80 -20.42
C LEU A 118 18.23 -15.14 -21.47
N GLY A 119 18.95 -14.10 -21.06
CA GLY A 119 19.79 -13.29 -21.96
C GLY A 119 19.05 -12.07 -22.51
N LYS A 120 19.44 -11.63 -23.72
CA LYS A 120 18.84 -10.46 -24.38
C LYS A 120 17.53 -10.85 -25.06
N MET A 121 16.42 -10.58 -24.38
CA MET A 121 15.08 -10.90 -24.85
C MET A 121 14.09 -9.80 -24.50
N ASN A 122 13.03 -9.71 -25.29
CA ASN A 122 11.86 -8.88 -25.05
C ASN A 122 10.61 -9.75 -24.95
N LEU A 123 9.65 -9.33 -24.12
CA LEU A 123 8.32 -9.92 -24.07
C LEU A 123 7.44 -9.25 -25.13
N VAL A 124 6.74 -10.06 -25.93
CA VAL A 124 5.79 -9.58 -26.95
C VAL A 124 4.47 -10.34 -26.83
N ASN A 125 3.37 -9.70 -27.25
CA ASN A 125 2.00 -10.23 -27.12
C ASN A 125 1.65 -10.69 -25.69
N THR A 126 2.20 -10.00 -24.68
CA THR A 126 2.04 -10.40 -23.27
C THR A 126 0.61 -10.26 -22.79
N GLN A 127 0.10 -11.34 -22.21
CA GLN A 127 -1.18 -11.40 -21.51
C GLN A 127 -0.93 -11.71 -20.03
N LEU A 128 -1.67 -11.02 -19.17
CA LEU A 128 -1.61 -11.21 -17.73
C LEU A 128 -2.99 -11.56 -17.22
N GLN A 129 -3.07 -12.63 -16.43
CA GLN A 129 -4.30 -13.02 -15.75
C GLN A 129 -4.02 -13.20 -14.25
N VAL A 130 -4.85 -12.58 -13.43
CA VAL A 130 -4.87 -12.85 -11.99
C VAL A 130 -5.76 -14.07 -11.77
N LEU A 131 -5.18 -15.12 -11.22
CA LEU A 131 -5.85 -16.37 -10.88
C LEU A 131 -5.81 -16.56 -9.37
N LYS A 132 -6.48 -17.60 -8.87
CA LYS A 132 -6.45 -17.88 -7.44
C LYS A 132 -5.01 -18.17 -7.00
N ASP A 133 -4.53 -17.42 -6.00
CA ASP A 133 -3.21 -17.52 -5.37
C ASP A 133 -1.99 -17.12 -6.23
N TYR A 134 -2.13 -16.87 -7.54
CA TYR A 134 -1.01 -16.49 -8.40
C TYR A 134 -1.40 -15.59 -9.58
N VAL A 135 -0.39 -14.97 -10.17
CA VAL A 135 -0.50 -14.20 -11.42
C VAL A 135 0.14 -14.99 -12.55
N MET A 136 -0.64 -15.31 -13.57
CA MET A 136 -0.15 -15.95 -14.80
C MET A 136 0.29 -14.88 -15.80
N VAL A 137 1.50 -15.03 -16.32
CA VAL A 137 2.02 -14.21 -17.41
C VAL A 137 2.28 -15.12 -18.61
N GLY A 138 1.45 -15.01 -19.64
CA GLY A 138 1.63 -15.67 -20.93
C GLY A 138 2.22 -14.68 -21.93
N THR A 139 3.26 -15.05 -22.64
CA THR A 139 3.94 -14.13 -23.57
C THR A 139 4.72 -14.89 -24.62
N ASP A 140 4.84 -14.30 -25.79
CA ASP A 140 5.86 -14.69 -26.75
C ASP A 140 7.19 -14.03 -26.35
N VAL A 141 8.31 -14.63 -26.77
CA VAL A 141 9.65 -14.13 -26.47
C VAL A 141 10.37 -13.83 -27.78
N GLN A 142 10.88 -12.59 -27.90
CA GLN A 142 11.74 -12.18 -29.00
C GLN A 142 13.17 -12.01 -28.50
N PHE A 143 14.08 -12.86 -28.97
CA PHE A 143 15.51 -12.69 -28.72
C PHE A 143 16.09 -11.57 -29.58
N THR A 144 16.99 -10.77 -29.01
CA THR A 144 17.65 -9.62 -29.67
C THR A 144 19.17 -9.80 -29.74
N GLY A 145 19.60 -11.07 -29.74
CA GLY A 145 21.00 -11.49 -29.88
C GLY A 145 21.44 -11.62 -31.33
#